data_AF-A0A504XIJ3-F1
#
_entry.id   AF-A0A504XIJ3-F1
#
_cell.length_a   1.000
_cell.length_b   1.000
_cell.length_c   1.000
_cell.angle_alpha   90.00
_cell.angle_beta   90.00
_cell.angle_gamma   90.00
#
_symmetry.space_group_name_H-M   'P 1'
#
loop_
_entity.id
_entity.type
_entity.pdbx_description
1 polymer ?
#
loop_
_entity_poly.entity_id
_entity_poly.type
_entity_poly.pdbx_seq_one_letter_code
_entity_poly.pdbx_strand_id
1 'polypeptide(L)'
;MRVTKFVLLCLAAALLSVVIALPSMPAPETVADCLGLGFEKDVVSCRLCAKLLLVTQNDELRKECESCCTADKGGAADDVTYVSARIELRGIARATAPSEINSLAIFKRTRRLEPYFKYISFVEKSSMMFPQVVLVGSDPKDDLTMHITGWSAEALHDLFRKKIRVN
;
A
#
# COMPACT_ATOMS: atom_id res chain seq x y z
N MET A 1 20.92 -72.04 -20.84
CA MET A 1 21.68 -71.93 -19.57
C MET A 1 22.72 -70.84 -19.81
N ARG A 2 22.78 -69.67 -19.19
CA ARG A 2 22.49 -69.20 -17.82
C ARG A 2 22.15 -67.69 -17.95
N VAL A 3 20.88 -67.30 -17.82
CA VAL A 3 20.31 -66.60 -16.64
C VAL A 3 21.32 -66.43 -15.49
N THR A 4 21.34 -65.25 -14.88
CA THR A 4 22.16 -64.81 -13.72
C THR A 4 23.52 -64.18 -14.06
N LYS A 5 23.55 -62.85 -14.28
CA LYS A 5 24.60 -61.97 -13.70
C LYS A 5 24.48 -60.47 -13.94
N PHE A 6 23.51 -59.97 -14.69
CA PHE A 6 23.36 -58.51 -14.91
C PHE A 6 22.00 -57.95 -14.45
N VAL A 7 21.39 -58.58 -13.43
CA VAL A 7 20.18 -58.08 -12.76
C VAL A 7 20.51 -56.93 -11.77
N LEU A 8 21.76 -56.46 -11.73
CA LEU A 8 22.23 -55.50 -10.72
C LEU A 8 23.02 -54.31 -11.29
N LEU A 9 22.79 -53.93 -12.56
CA LEU A 9 23.31 -52.66 -13.07
C LEU A 9 22.18 -51.69 -13.41
N CYS A 10 22.12 -50.65 -12.56
CA CYS A 10 21.62 -49.32 -12.88
C CYS A 10 20.10 -49.11 -12.89
N LEU A 11 19.42 -49.65 -11.87
CA LEU A 11 18.20 -49.08 -11.29
C LEU A 11 18.47 -47.73 -10.54
N ALA A 12 19.49 -46.99 -10.96
CA ALA A 12 20.05 -45.82 -10.26
C ALA A 12 20.04 -44.56 -11.13
N ALA A 13 18.97 -44.34 -11.91
CA ALA A 13 18.89 -43.22 -12.85
C ALA A 13 17.63 -42.35 -12.71
N ALA A 14 16.86 -42.45 -11.62
CA ALA A 14 15.60 -41.71 -11.52
C ALA A 14 15.27 -41.19 -10.12
N LEU A 15 16.28 -40.80 -9.34
CA LEU A 15 16.08 -40.07 -8.09
C LEU A 15 17.13 -38.95 -8.01
N LEU A 16 16.67 -37.73 -7.66
CA LEU A 16 17.38 -36.43 -7.65
C LEU A 16 17.41 -35.77 -9.05
N SER A 17 16.81 -34.61 -9.31
CA SER A 17 16.67 -33.43 -8.43
C SER A 17 15.49 -32.57 -8.89
N VAL A 18 14.40 -32.53 -8.11
CA VAL A 18 13.51 -31.37 -8.13
C VAL A 18 14.16 -30.35 -7.21
N VAL A 19 14.97 -29.46 -7.77
CA VAL A 19 15.43 -28.27 -7.06
C VAL A 19 14.22 -27.35 -7.02
N ILE A 20 13.46 -27.42 -5.93
CA ILE A 20 12.46 -26.42 -5.62
C ILE A 20 13.26 -25.14 -5.44
N ALA A 21 13.21 -24.25 -6.44
CA ALA A 21 13.68 -22.88 -6.28
C ALA A 21 12.79 -22.24 -5.22
N LEU A 22 13.22 -22.33 -3.95
CA LEU A 22 12.69 -21.44 -2.93
C LEU A 22 12.95 -20.02 -3.44
N PRO A 23 11.96 -19.11 -3.44
CA PRO A 23 12.25 -17.71 -3.66
C PRO A 23 13.30 -17.32 -2.62
N SER A 24 14.50 -16.95 -3.09
CA SER A 24 15.52 -16.39 -2.21
C SER A 24 14.91 -15.13 -1.65
N MET A 25 14.44 -15.17 -0.40
CA MET A 25 14.23 -13.94 0.34
C MET A 25 15.60 -13.26 0.38
N PRO A 26 15.74 -12.06 -0.21
CA PRO A 26 17.00 -11.34 -0.14
C PRO A 26 17.39 -11.20 1.33
N ALA A 27 18.67 -11.43 1.63
CA ALA A 27 19.17 -11.25 2.98
C ALA A 27 18.82 -9.84 3.47
N PRO A 28 18.42 -9.66 4.74
CA PRO A 28 18.09 -8.34 5.25
C PRO A 28 19.29 -7.42 5.06
N GLU A 29 19.08 -6.29 4.38
CA GLU A 29 20.15 -5.34 4.05
C GLU A 29 20.86 -4.83 5.30
N THR A 30 22.17 -4.62 5.21
CA THR A 30 22.91 -4.03 6.34
C THR A 30 22.56 -2.55 6.48
N VAL A 31 22.88 -1.94 7.63
CA VAL A 31 22.68 -0.49 7.85
C VAL A 31 23.41 0.34 6.78
N ALA A 32 24.58 -0.12 6.34
CA ALA A 32 25.38 0.56 5.32
C ALA A 32 24.75 0.48 3.92
N ASP A 33 24.13 -0.66 3.58
CA ASP A 33 23.45 -0.84 2.29
C ASP A 33 22.23 0.10 2.19
N CYS A 34 21.45 0.17 3.27
CA CYS A 34 20.31 1.08 3.36
C CYS A 34 20.70 2.55 3.20
N LEU A 35 21.78 2.98 3.86
CA LEU A 35 22.30 4.33 3.68
C LEU A 35 22.76 4.59 2.24
N GLY A 36 23.33 3.58 1.56
CA GLY A 36 23.70 3.64 0.14
C GLY A 36 22.50 3.85 -0.79
N LEU A 37 21.33 3.32 -0.42
CA LEU A 37 20.05 3.53 -1.10
C LEU A 37 19.34 4.83 -0.67
N GLY A 38 19.88 5.56 0.31
CA GLY A 38 19.31 6.79 0.85
C GLY A 38 18.24 6.58 1.94
N PHE A 39 18.16 5.38 2.52
CA PHE A 39 17.24 5.04 3.61
C PHE A 39 17.98 4.85 4.94
N GLU A 40 17.47 5.46 6.00
CA GLU A 40 18.00 5.26 7.36
C GLU A 40 17.20 4.17 8.07
N LYS A 41 17.81 2.98 8.26
CA LYS A 41 17.15 1.71 8.59
C LYS A 41 16.22 1.75 9.83
N ASP A 42 16.61 2.50 10.84
CA ASP A 42 15.88 2.62 12.11
C ASP A 42 14.90 3.82 12.14
N VAL A 43 14.89 4.63 11.09
CA VAL A 43 14.04 5.84 10.96
C VAL A 43 12.90 5.61 9.97
N VAL A 44 13.15 4.83 8.91
CA VAL A 44 12.15 4.54 7.88
C VAL A 44 11.14 3.52 8.40
N SER A 45 9.90 3.94 8.58
CA SER A 45 8.77 3.03 8.84
C SER A 45 8.29 2.36 7.54
N CYS A 46 8.02 1.05 7.60
CA CYS A 46 7.50 0.30 6.45
C CYS A 46 6.14 0.83 5.95
N ARG A 47 5.38 1.56 6.77
CA ARG A 47 4.12 2.20 6.36
C ARG A 47 4.36 3.29 5.31
N LEU A 48 5.56 3.87 5.26
CA LEU A 48 5.91 4.93 4.31
C LEU A 48 6.30 4.39 2.93
N CYS A 49 6.66 3.12 2.80
CA CYS A 49 7.05 2.54 1.52
C CYS A 49 5.87 2.46 0.54
N ALA A 50 4.65 2.18 1.02
CA ALA A 50 3.45 2.25 0.19
C ALA A 50 3.15 3.68 -0.30
N LYS A 51 3.41 4.70 0.53
CA LYS A 51 3.29 6.11 0.13
C LYS A 51 4.34 6.48 -0.93
N LEU A 52 5.55 5.93 -0.80
CA LEU A 52 6.63 6.14 -1.76
C LEU A 52 6.23 5.62 -3.15
N LEU A 53 5.62 4.43 -3.24
CA LEU A 53 5.07 3.93 -4.50
C LEU A 53 4.01 4.87 -5.06
N LEU A 54 3.07 5.35 -4.24
CA LEU A 54 1.97 6.18 -4.71
C LEU A 54 2.46 7.49 -5.33
N VAL A 55 3.49 8.10 -4.75
CA VAL A 55 4.01 9.41 -5.18
C VAL A 55 4.99 9.27 -6.34
N THR A 56 5.84 8.25 -6.33
CA THR A 56 6.91 8.09 -7.32
C THR A 56 6.54 7.17 -8.49
N GLN A 57 5.50 6.33 -8.32
CA GLN A 57 5.14 5.24 -9.22
C GLN A 57 6.30 4.30 -9.54
N ASN A 58 7.30 4.24 -8.66
CA ASN A 58 8.49 3.42 -8.82
C ASN A 58 8.43 2.20 -7.89
N ASP A 59 8.17 1.04 -8.49
CA ASP A 59 8.10 -0.25 -7.78
C ASP A 59 9.46 -0.73 -7.25
N GLU A 60 10.57 -0.37 -7.91
CA GLU A 60 11.92 -0.71 -7.47
C GLU A 60 12.28 0.07 -6.21
N LEU A 61 12.01 1.37 -6.21
CA LEU A 61 12.21 2.23 -5.04
C LEU A 61 11.31 1.84 -3.85
N ARG A 62 10.10 1.33 -4.10
CA ARG A 62 9.27 0.73 -3.04
C ARG A 62 9.99 -0.47 -2.41
N LYS A 63 10.53 -1.38 -3.22
CA LYS A 63 11.20 -2.59 -2.75
C LYS A 63 12.47 -2.28 -1.96
N GLU A 64 13.24 -1.28 -2.38
CA GLU A 64 14.39 -0.76 -1.65
C GLU A 64 13.98 -0.16 -0.29
N CYS A 65 12.87 0.58 -0.24
CA CYS A 65 12.31 1.04 1.02
C CYS A 65 11.90 -0.13 1.93
N GLU A 66 11.26 -1.17 1.36
CA GLU A 66 10.80 -2.35 2.10
C GLU A 66 11.96 -3.20 2.66
N SER A 67 13.11 -3.25 1.98
CA SER A 67 14.31 -3.95 2.48
C SER A 67 14.97 -3.23 3.66
N CYS A 68 14.76 -1.92 3.75
CA CYS A 68 15.41 -1.04 4.72
C CYS A 68 14.51 -0.52 5.83
N CYS A 69 13.20 -0.72 5.74
CA CYS A 69 12.29 -0.20 6.74
C CYS A 69 12.25 -1.05 8.02
N THR A 70 11.98 -0.38 9.14
CA THR A 70 11.58 -1.07 10.36
C THR A 70 10.08 -1.28 10.34
N ALA A 71 9.65 -2.54 10.52
CA ALA A 71 8.24 -2.86 10.65
C ALA A 71 7.70 -2.16 11.89
N ASP A 72 6.75 -1.24 11.70
CA ASP A 72 5.94 -0.77 12.81
C ASP A 72 5.30 -2.00 13.47
N LYS A 73 5.18 -1.99 14.81
CA LYS A 73 4.43 -3.03 15.54
C LYS A 73 2.94 -3.13 15.13
N GLY A 74 2.48 -2.38 14.14
CA GLY A 74 1.22 -2.54 13.44
C GLY A 74 1.48 -2.81 11.96
N GLY A 75 1.19 -4.05 11.55
CA GLY A 75 1.57 -4.68 10.29
C GLY A 75 1.22 -3.94 8.99
N ALA A 76 1.79 -4.47 7.90
CA ALA A 76 1.77 -3.98 6.53
C ALA A 76 0.45 -3.30 6.13
N ALA A 77 0.51 -2.00 5.85
CA ALA A 77 -0.63 -1.15 5.50
C ALA A 77 -1.25 -1.46 4.12
N ASP A 78 -0.71 -2.43 3.37
CA ASP A 78 -1.12 -2.65 2.00
C ASP A 78 -2.36 -3.52 1.81
N ASP A 79 -2.64 -4.44 2.73
CA ASP A 79 -3.86 -5.27 2.76
C ASP A 79 -4.94 -4.77 3.74
N VAL A 80 -4.67 -3.68 4.46
CA VAL A 80 -5.65 -3.13 5.41
C VAL A 80 -6.76 -2.41 4.63
N THR A 81 -7.96 -3.00 4.64
CA THR A 81 -9.19 -2.35 4.21
C THR A 81 -9.81 -1.59 5.38
N TYR A 82 -10.17 -0.34 5.14
CA TYR A 82 -10.67 0.61 6.13
C TYR A 82 -12.19 0.61 6.14
N VAL A 83 -12.79 0.85 7.32
CA VAL A 83 -14.26 0.81 7.48
C VAL A 83 -14.94 2.06 6.94
N SER A 84 -14.22 3.18 6.91
CA SER A 84 -14.72 4.44 6.35
C SER A 84 -13.56 5.39 6.03
N ALA A 85 -13.87 6.53 5.42
CA ALA A 85 -12.93 7.63 5.27
C ALA A 85 -13.59 8.96 5.63
N ARG A 86 -12.79 9.90 6.13
CA ARG A 86 -13.17 11.30 6.28
C ARG A 86 -12.21 12.19 5.52
N ILE A 87 -12.74 13.07 4.67
CA ILE A 87 -12.00 14.15 4.03
C ILE A 87 -12.15 15.35 4.95
N GLU A 88 -11.05 15.75 5.56
CA GLU A 88 -11.00 16.89 6.48
C GLU A 88 -10.51 18.12 5.71
N LEU A 89 -11.30 19.19 5.72
CA LEU A 89 -11.03 20.39 4.93
C LEU A 89 -11.64 21.65 5.56
N ARG A 90 -11.12 22.80 5.11
CA ARG A 90 -11.67 24.12 5.44
C ARG A 90 -12.65 24.56 4.36
N GLY A 91 -13.74 25.20 4.77
CA GLY A 91 -14.74 25.79 3.88
C GLY A 91 -15.43 24.75 3.01
N ILE A 92 -15.93 23.66 3.60
CA ILE A 92 -16.58 22.53 2.90
C ILE A 92 -17.60 22.99 1.89
N ALA A 93 -18.43 23.96 2.27
CA ALA A 93 -19.50 24.47 1.42
C ALA A 93 -18.95 24.97 0.08
N ARG A 94 -17.84 25.73 0.10
CA ARG A 94 -17.16 26.19 -1.11
C ARG A 94 -16.40 25.04 -1.76
N ALA A 95 -15.50 24.36 -1.03
CA ALA A 95 -14.62 23.36 -1.60
C ALA A 95 -15.35 22.18 -2.28
N THR A 96 -16.59 21.90 -1.88
CA THR A 96 -17.40 20.79 -2.42
C THR A 96 -18.64 21.25 -3.18
N ALA A 97 -18.74 22.53 -3.52
CA ALA A 97 -19.87 23.07 -4.28
C ALA A 97 -19.89 22.49 -5.71
N PRO A 98 -21.06 22.14 -6.27
CA PRO A 98 -21.16 21.52 -7.60
C PRO A 98 -20.64 22.37 -8.78
N SER A 99 -20.59 23.69 -8.60
CA SER A 99 -20.10 24.67 -9.58
C SER A 99 -18.59 24.81 -9.61
N GLU A 100 -17.89 24.31 -8.60
CA GLU A 100 -16.44 24.45 -8.50
C GLU A 100 -15.72 23.44 -9.39
N ILE A 101 -14.57 23.87 -9.90
CA ILE A 101 -13.72 23.06 -10.80
C ILE A 101 -12.54 22.41 -10.08
N ASN A 102 -12.49 22.49 -8.75
CA ASN A 102 -11.43 21.86 -7.97
C ASN A 102 -11.66 20.33 -7.85
N SER A 103 -10.58 19.58 -7.58
CA SER A 103 -10.60 18.12 -7.54
C SER A 103 -11.62 17.53 -6.55
N LEU A 104 -11.84 18.17 -5.40
CA LEU A 104 -12.79 17.66 -4.39
C LEU A 104 -14.25 17.84 -4.84
N ALA A 105 -14.56 18.98 -5.43
CA ALA A 105 -15.87 19.23 -6.03
C ALA A 105 -16.14 18.27 -7.20
N ILE A 106 -15.16 18.06 -8.08
CA ILE A 106 -15.24 17.10 -9.18
C ILE A 106 -15.46 15.69 -8.64
N PHE A 107 -14.62 15.22 -7.71
CA PHE A 107 -14.73 13.90 -7.08
C PHE A 107 -16.13 13.68 -6.48
N LYS A 108 -16.61 14.62 -5.65
CA LYS A 108 -17.94 14.52 -5.03
C LYS A 108 -19.06 14.44 -6.07
N ARG A 109 -18.97 15.22 -7.16
CA ARG A 109 -19.98 15.25 -8.21
C ARG A 109 -19.98 14.00 -9.07
N THR A 110 -18.81 13.52 -9.47
CA THR A 110 -18.66 12.43 -10.45
C THR A 110 -18.70 11.04 -9.81
N ARG A 111 -18.30 10.90 -8.53
CA ARG A 111 -18.17 9.60 -7.86
C ARG A 111 -19.24 9.31 -6.81
N ARG A 112 -20.27 10.15 -6.67
CA ARG A 112 -21.34 9.98 -5.67
C ARG A 112 -22.08 8.64 -5.74
N LEU A 113 -22.09 8.00 -6.90
CA LEU A 113 -22.79 6.73 -7.15
C LEU A 113 -21.89 5.50 -6.93
N GLU A 114 -20.61 5.71 -6.64
CA GLU A 114 -19.68 4.61 -6.37
C GLU A 114 -20.06 3.90 -5.05
N PRO A 115 -19.97 2.56 -4.97
CA PRO A 115 -20.39 1.81 -3.78
C PRO A 115 -19.68 2.23 -2.49
N TYR A 116 -18.42 2.66 -2.58
CA TYR A 116 -17.63 3.11 -1.44
C TYR A 116 -18.05 4.51 -0.93
N PHE A 117 -18.76 5.30 -1.74
CA PHE A 117 -18.99 6.71 -1.47
C PHE A 117 -19.85 6.93 -0.21
N LYS A 118 -20.76 6.00 0.10
CA LYS A 118 -21.59 6.03 1.32
C LYS A 118 -20.77 5.96 2.62
N TYR A 119 -19.51 5.52 2.53
CA TYR A 119 -18.58 5.42 3.66
C TYR A 119 -17.61 6.62 3.74
N ILE A 120 -17.79 7.63 2.88
CA ILE A 120 -16.97 8.84 2.86
C ILE A 120 -17.75 9.99 3.49
N SER A 121 -17.13 10.65 4.46
CA SER A 121 -17.64 11.88 5.06
C SER A 121 -16.74 13.07 4.73
N PHE A 122 -17.31 14.28 4.69
CA PHE A 122 -16.57 15.54 4.60
C PHE A 122 -16.71 16.25 5.95
N VAL A 123 -15.59 16.62 6.58
CA VAL A 123 -15.55 17.15 7.94
C VAL A 123 -14.85 18.52 7.97
N GLU A 124 -15.54 19.54 8.49
CA GLU A 124 -15.06 20.92 8.53
C GLU A 124 -13.98 21.03 9.60
N LYS A 125 -12.84 21.62 9.24
CA LYS A 125 -11.75 21.89 10.17
C LYS A 125 -11.17 23.28 9.93
N SER A 126 -10.67 23.90 11.00
CA SER A 126 -10.19 25.29 11.00
C SER A 126 -8.69 25.46 10.73
N SER A 127 -7.89 24.38 10.69
CA SER A 127 -6.42 24.48 10.49
C SER A 127 -6.03 24.81 9.04
N MET A 128 -4.85 25.40 8.86
CA MET A 128 -4.24 25.61 7.53
C MET A 128 -3.59 24.35 6.96
N MET A 129 -3.45 23.28 7.75
CA MET A 129 -2.83 22.00 7.36
C MET A 129 -3.73 21.12 6.46
N PHE A 130 -4.92 21.60 6.11
CA PHE A 130 -5.92 20.89 5.31
C PHE A 130 -5.88 21.32 3.83
N PRO A 131 -6.21 20.44 2.86
CA PRO A 131 -7.01 19.22 3.00
C PRO A 131 -6.21 17.94 3.30
N GLN A 132 -6.83 17.03 4.05
CA GLN A 132 -6.31 15.67 4.30
C GLN A 132 -7.42 14.63 4.24
N VAL A 133 -7.03 13.39 3.96
CA VAL A 133 -7.87 12.20 4.12
C VAL A 133 -7.44 11.48 5.38
N VAL A 134 -8.40 11.05 6.18
CA VAL A 134 -8.20 10.04 7.21
C VAL A 134 -8.98 8.80 6.84
N LEU A 135 -8.26 7.70 6.60
CA LEU A 135 -8.84 6.37 6.45
C LEU A 135 -9.03 5.79 7.85
N VAL A 136 -10.24 5.35 8.16
CA VAL A 136 -10.63 4.95 9.52
C VAL A 136 -10.56 3.43 9.65
N GLY A 137 -9.74 2.96 10.58
CA GLY A 137 -9.57 1.54 10.86
C GLY A 137 -10.72 0.96 11.70
N SER A 138 -10.65 -0.33 12.00
CA SER A 138 -11.56 -0.93 13.01
C SER A 138 -11.15 -0.50 14.42
N ASP A 139 -9.85 -0.30 14.65
CA ASP A 139 -9.30 0.32 15.85
C ASP A 139 -8.72 1.72 15.52
N PRO A 140 -8.80 2.72 16.43
CA PRO A 140 -8.26 4.06 16.19
C PRO A 140 -6.75 4.10 15.88
N LYS A 141 -5.98 3.12 16.37
CA LYS A 141 -4.54 2.99 16.10
C LYS A 141 -4.22 2.63 14.64
N ASP A 142 -5.23 2.17 13.91
CA ASP A 142 -5.13 1.77 12.52
C ASP A 142 -5.56 2.91 11.58
N ASP A 143 -5.97 4.07 12.11
CA ASP A 143 -6.27 5.24 11.29
C ASP A 143 -5.03 5.69 10.50
N LEU A 144 -5.22 6.00 9.22
CA LEU A 144 -4.16 6.52 8.34
C LEU A 144 -4.51 7.91 7.83
N THR A 145 -3.67 8.89 8.15
CA THR A 145 -3.81 10.27 7.68
C THR A 145 -2.85 10.57 6.52
N MET A 146 -3.37 11.26 5.50
CA MET A 146 -2.63 11.68 4.31
C MET A 146 -3.05 13.08 3.88
N HIS A 147 -2.09 14.00 3.72
CA HIS A 147 -2.36 15.27 3.06
C HIS A 147 -2.65 15.05 1.58
N ILE A 148 -3.69 15.71 1.07
CA ILE A 148 -4.18 15.51 -0.31
C ILE A 148 -4.12 16.79 -1.16
N THR A 149 -3.34 17.77 -0.74
CA THR A 149 -3.08 18.97 -1.55
C THR A 149 -2.52 18.56 -2.91
N GLY A 150 -3.15 19.02 -3.99
CA GLY A 150 -2.75 18.71 -5.36
C GLY A 150 -3.24 17.36 -5.92
N TRP A 151 -3.96 16.56 -5.13
CA TRP A 151 -4.50 15.29 -5.63
C TRP A 151 -5.62 15.52 -6.66
N SER A 152 -5.67 14.65 -7.67
CA SER A 152 -6.77 14.64 -8.65
C SER A 152 -8.02 13.94 -8.09
N ALA A 153 -9.15 14.15 -8.76
CA ALA A 153 -10.38 13.42 -8.44
C ALA A 153 -10.22 11.90 -8.67
N GLU A 154 -9.43 11.53 -9.67
CA GLU A 154 -9.08 10.16 -10.03
C GLU A 154 -8.22 9.50 -8.95
N ALA A 155 -7.21 10.20 -8.42
CA ALA A 155 -6.38 9.68 -7.34
C ALA A 155 -7.20 9.39 -6.07
N LEU A 156 -8.15 10.27 -5.75
CA LEU A 156 -9.11 10.04 -4.66
C LEU A 156 -10.01 8.83 -4.95
N HIS A 157 -10.53 8.71 -6.17
CA HIS A 157 -11.33 7.56 -6.58
C HIS A 157 -10.56 6.24 -6.42
N ASP A 158 -9.34 6.16 -6.94
CA ASP A 158 -8.53 4.95 -6.89
C ASP A 158 -8.17 4.57 -5.44
N LEU A 159 -7.83 5.56 -4.60
CA LEU A 159 -7.59 5.35 -3.18
C LEU A 159 -8.81 4.70 -2.51
N PHE A 160 -9.98 5.33 -2.63
CA PHE A 160 -11.17 4.87 -1.92
C PHE A 160 -11.72 3.56 -2.48
N ARG A 161 -11.66 3.35 -3.79
CA ARG A 161 -12.02 2.09 -4.44
C ARG A 161 -11.16 0.93 -3.93
N LYS A 162 -9.86 1.15 -3.74
CA LYS A 162 -8.92 0.11 -3.29
C LYS A 162 -8.99 -0.14 -1.78
N LYS A 163 -9.16 0.92 -0.98
CA LYS A 163 -8.92 0.87 0.46
C LYS A 163 -10.19 0.86 1.32
N ILE A 164 -11.35 1.30 0.83
CA ILE A 164 -12.60 1.26 1.63
C ILE A 164 -13.27 -0.10 1.49
N ARG A 165 -13.56 -0.73 2.63
CA ARG A 165 -14.36 -1.96 2.70
C ARG A 165 -15.83 -1.66 2.37
N VAL A 166 -16.31 -2.24 1.28
CA VAL A 166 -17.73 -2.17 0.90
C VAL A 166 -18.42 -3.44 1.38
N ASN A 167 -19.24 -3.30 2.43
CA ASN A 167 -20.22 -4.31 2.83
C ASN A 167 -21.59 -4.01 2.20
#